data_AF-A0A518AI36-F1
#
_entry.id   AF-A0A518AI36-F1
#
_cell.length_a   1.000
_cell.length_b   1.000
_cell.length_c   1.000
_cell.angle_alpha   90.00
_cell.angle_beta   90.00
_cell.angle_gamma   90.00
#
_symmetry.space_group_name_H-M   'P 1'
#
loop_
_entity.id
_entity.type
_entity.pdbx_description
1 polymer ?
#
loop_
_entity_poly.entity_id
_entity_poly.type
_entity_poly.pdbx_seq_one_letter_code
_entity_poly.pdbx_strand_id
1 'polypeptide(L)'
;MEVVTEPMKKTIQLTIAGALLLVLVSATYVILEFDKLPLEPRVLQQLQVGMTRRDVEQLVPPPTLLRESGKEWVYIRRLSWPIITLRFSDDDQLAEVVVDR
;
A
#
# COMPACT_ATOMS: atom_id res chain seq x y z
N MET A 1 -33.26 22.81 -41.14
CA MET A 1 -32.56 23.91 -40.43
C MET A 1 -31.58 23.25 -39.45
N GLU A 2 -30.45 22.76 -39.96
CA GLU A 2 -29.39 22.14 -39.16
C GLU A 2 -28.40 23.22 -38.75
N VAL A 3 -28.64 23.88 -37.62
CA VAL A 3 -27.68 24.84 -37.05
C VAL A 3 -27.37 24.44 -35.62
N VAL A 4 -27.01 23.17 -35.44
CA VAL A 4 -26.45 22.66 -34.18
C VAL A 4 -25.54 21.47 -34.46
N THR A 5 -24.51 21.61 -35.30
CA THR A 5 -23.88 20.38 -35.84
C THR A 5 -22.37 20.27 -35.70
N GLU A 6 -21.61 21.35 -35.64
CA GLU A 6 -20.15 21.23 -35.47
C GLU A 6 -19.60 21.61 -34.09
N PRO A 7 -19.74 22.86 -33.60
CA PRO A 7 -19.13 23.25 -32.34
C PRO A 7 -19.75 22.51 -31.16
N MET A 8 -21.08 22.26 -31.20
CA MET A 8 -21.77 21.56 -30.12
C MET A 8 -21.39 20.06 -30.07
N LYS A 9 -21.18 19.40 -31.22
CA LYS A 9 -20.66 18.02 -31.26
C LYS A 9 -19.22 17.95 -30.76
N LYS A 10 -18.36 18.90 -31.15
CA LYS A 10 -16.97 19.01 -30.67
C LYS A 10 -16.91 19.20 -29.16
N THR A 11 -17.78 20.05 -28.60
CA THR A 11 -17.89 20.24 -27.14
C THR A 11 -18.33 18.96 -26.43
N ILE A 12 -19.37 18.26 -26.94
CA ILE A 12 -19.84 17.00 -26.35
C ILE A 12 -18.74 15.93 -26.39
N GLN A 13 -18.02 15.80 -27.52
CA GLN A 13 -16.90 14.86 -27.64
C GLN A 13 -15.76 15.20 -26.67
N LEU A 14 -15.44 16.48 -26.51
CA LEU A 14 -14.41 16.94 -25.57
C LEU A 14 -14.80 16.66 -24.12
N THR A 15 -16.07 16.86 -23.77
CA THR A 15 -16.59 16.56 -22.43
C THR A 15 -16.59 15.06 -22.15
N ILE A 16 -17.01 14.23 -23.12
CA ILE A 16 -16.98 12.77 -22.99
C ILE A 16 -15.54 12.27 -22.87
N ALA A 17 -14.64 12.74 -23.73
CA ALA A 17 -13.23 12.37 -23.69
C ALA A 17 -12.57 12.79 -22.36
N GLY A 18 -12.87 14.00 -21.88
CA GLY A 18 -12.40 14.49 -20.58
C GLY A 18 -12.94 13.68 -19.40
N ALA A 19 -14.23 13.32 -19.43
CA ALA A 19 -14.85 12.47 -18.41
C ALA A 19 -14.24 11.06 -18.40
N LEU A 20 -14.03 10.45 -19.57
CA LEU A 20 -13.36 9.16 -19.70
C LEU A 20 -11.92 9.21 -19.16
N LEU A 21 -11.18 10.27 -19.45
CA LEU A 21 -9.82 10.47 -18.95
C LEU A 21 -9.81 10.59 -17.42
N LEU A 22 -10.76 11.32 -16.84
CA LEU A 22 -10.94 11.42 -15.38
C LEU A 22 -11.26 10.06 -14.74
N VAL A 23 -12.11 9.25 -15.37
CA VAL A 23 -12.41 7.90 -14.91
C VAL A 23 -11.16 7.02 -14.95
N LEU A 24 -10.38 7.09 -16.03
CA LEU A 24 -9.13 6.35 -16.16
C LEU A 24 -8.09 6.77 -15.11
N VAL A 25 -7.92 8.07 -14.89
CA VAL A 25 -7.01 8.59 -13.86
C VAL A 25 -7.46 8.15 -12.47
N SER A 26 -8.76 8.24 -12.16
CA SER A 26 -9.30 7.82 -10.87
C SER A 26 -9.15 6.32 -10.65
N ALA A 27 -9.45 5.50 -11.66
CA ALA A 27 -9.26 4.05 -11.59
C ALA A 27 -7.78 3.68 -11.40
N THR A 28 -6.89 4.33 -12.15
CA THR A 28 -5.43 4.13 -12.01
C THR A 28 -4.96 4.52 -10.62
N TYR A 29 -5.42 5.67 -10.09
CA TYR A 29 -5.09 6.12 -8.75
C TYR A 29 -5.54 5.11 -7.70
N VAL A 30 -6.77 4.60 -7.80
CA VAL A 30 -7.29 3.58 -6.90
C VAL A 30 -6.42 2.31 -6.95
N ILE A 31 -6.08 1.82 -8.15
CA ILE A 31 -5.23 0.62 -8.32
C ILE A 31 -3.85 0.83 -7.71
N LEU A 32 -3.20 1.96 -7.99
CA LEU A 32 -1.89 2.29 -7.40
C LEU A 32 -1.95 2.35 -5.88
N GLU A 33 -3.07 2.83 -5.35
CA GLU A 33 -3.26 2.89 -3.92
C GLU A 33 -3.47 1.51 -3.31
N PHE A 34 -3.91 0.50 -4.05
CA PHE A 34 -3.95 -0.90 -3.60
C PHE A 34 -2.56 -1.58 -3.63
N ASP A 35 -1.65 -1.15 -4.51
CA ASP A 35 -0.32 -1.77 -4.66
C ASP A 35 0.72 -1.28 -3.62
N LYS A 36 0.33 -0.38 -2.71
CA LYS A 36 1.23 0.12 -1.66
C LYS A 36 1.42 -0.91 -0.55
N LEU A 37 2.68 -1.31 -0.33
CA LEU A 37 3.09 -2.17 0.78
C LEU A 37 2.75 -1.53 2.15
N PRO A 38 2.45 -2.35 3.18
CA PRO A 38 2.24 -1.86 4.55
C PRO A 38 3.47 -1.14 5.14
N LEU A 39 4.66 -1.55 4.72
CA LEU A 39 5.94 -0.95 5.08
C LEU A 39 6.67 -0.54 3.80
N GLU A 40 7.39 0.58 3.85
CA GLU A 40 8.17 1.03 2.70
C GLU A 40 9.25 -0.01 2.34
N PRO A 41 9.52 -0.26 1.04
CA PRO A 41 10.57 -1.20 0.62
C PRO A 41 11.95 -0.91 1.24
N ARG A 42 12.26 0.38 1.46
CA ARG A 42 13.52 0.83 2.08
C ARG A 42 13.64 0.36 3.52
N VAL A 43 12.54 0.37 4.27
CA VAL A 43 12.48 -0.11 5.65
C VAL A 43 12.68 -1.62 5.69
N LEU A 44 12.04 -2.36 4.77
CA LEU A 44 12.23 -3.80 4.65
C LEU A 44 13.67 -4.20 4.32
N GLN A 45 14.38 -3.38 3.54
CA GLN A 45 15.80 -3.59 3.23
C GLN A 45 16.73 -3.28 4.42
N GLN A 46 16.29 -2.46 5.36
CA GLN A 46 17.06 -2.10 6.56
C GLN A 46 16.86 -3.12 7.69
N LEU A 47 15.75 -3.85 7.70
CA LEU A 47 15.49 -4.90 8.68
C LEU A 47 16.45 -6.07 8.47
N GLN A 48 17.20 -6.39 9.52
CA GLN A 48 18.15 -7.51 9.53
C GLN A 48 17.82 -8.47 10.67
N VAL A 49 17.90 -9.77 10.39
CA VAL A 49 17.77 -10.80 11.41
C VAL A 49 18.86 -10.60 12.48
N GLY A 50 18.46 -10.66 13.75
CA GLY A 50 19.30 -10.38 14.92
C GLY A 50 19.16 -8.96 15.48
N MET A 51 18.46 -8.03 14.80
CA MET A 51 18.20 -6.69 15.35
C MET A 51 17.36 -6.77 16.62
N THR A 52 17.64 -5.91 17.60
CA THR A 52 16.83 -5.88 18.83
C THR A 52 15.44 -5.31 18.55
N ARG A 53 14.43 -5.68 19.34
CA ARG A 53 13.08 -5.10 19.22
C ARG A 53 13.10 -3.57 19.24
N ARG A 54 13.92 -2.96 20.10
CA ARG A 54 14.06 -1.49 20.16
C ARG A 54 14.63 -0.87 18.89
N ASP A 55 15.59 -1.53 18.25
CA ASP A 55 16.14 -1.02 16.99
C ASP A 55 15.11 -1.13 15.87
N VAL A 56 14.33 -2.21 15.87
CA VAL A 56 13.21 -2.38 14.94
C VAL A 56 12.16 -1.30 15.16
N GLU A 57 11.77 -1.00 16.41
CA GLU A 57 10.82 0.08 16.77
C GLU A 57 11.21 1.46 16.23
N GLN A 58 12.51 1.72 16.08
CA GLN A 58 12.97 3.00 15.52
C GLN A 58 12.84 3.05 13.99
N LEU A 59 12.83 1.89 13.33
CA LEU A 59 12.77 1.77 11.87
C LEU A 59 11.34 1.60 11.36
N VAL A 60 10.49 0.88 12.10
CA VAL A 60 9.13 0.56 11.67
C VAL A 60 8.10 1.30 12.53
N PRO A 61 6.97 1.71 11.95
CA PRO A 61 5.84 2.19 12.75
C PRO A 61 5.31 1.08 13.67
N PRO A 62 4.47 1.42 14.66
CA PRO A 62 3.78 0.43 15.47
C PRO A 62 3.01 -0.58 14.61
N PRO A 63 3.04 -1.88 14.97
CA PRO A 63 2.36 -2.91 14.20
C PRO A 63 0.85 -2.71 14.21
N THR A 64 0.19 -3.17 13.14
CA THR A 64 -1.27 -3.14 13.06
C THR A 64 -1.89 -4.13 14.03
N LEU A 65 -1.27 -5.30 14.19
CA LEU A 65 -1.70 -6.36 15.10
C LEU A 65 -0.49 -6.98 15.80
N LEU A 66 -0.68 -7.33 17.07
CA LEU A 66 0.27 -8.11 17.86
C LEU A 66 -0.27 -9.54 18.00
N ARG A 67 0.52 -10.53 17.61
CA ARG A 67 0.23 -11.96 17.78
C ARG A 67 1.23 -12.61 18.74
N GLU A 68 0.89 -13.81 19.22
CA GLU A 68 1.72 -14.62 20.12
C GLU A 68 2.29 -13.83 21.32
N SER A 69 1.42 -13.16 22.07
CA SER A 69 1.81 -12.36 23.25
C SER A 69 2.82 -11.23 22.94
N GLY A 70 2.84 -10.72 21.71
CA GLY A 70 3.71 -9.62 21.29
C GLY A 70 5.01 -10.06 20.59
N LYS A 71 5.23 -11.37 20.43
CA LYS A 71 6.37 -11.92 19.69
C LYS A 71 6.22 -11.82 18.18
N GLU A 72 5.00 -11.66 17.68
CA GLU A 72 4.75 -11.46 16.26
C GLU A 72 4.10 -10.10 16.01
N TRP A 73 4.71 -9.34 15.10
CA TRP A 73 4.24 -8.03 14.68
C TRP A 73 3.74 -8.10 13.27
N VAL A 74 2.48 -7.74 13.10
CA VAL A 74 1.78 -7.95 11.84
C VAL A 74 1.35 -6.60 11.29
N TYR A 75 1.79 -6.33 10.07
CA TYR A 75 1.47 -5.14 9.31
C TYR A 75 0.51 -5.52 8.18
N ILE A 76 -0.72 -5.05 8.30
CA ILE A 76 -1.78 -5.27 7.32
C ILE A 76 -2.37 -3.95 6.86
N ARG A 77 -2.77 -3.89 5.60
CA ARG A 77 -3.43 -2.71 5.04
C ARG A 77 -4.92 -2.98 4.89
N ARG A 78 -5.74 -2.41 5.78
CA ARG A 78 -7.21 -2.27 5.77
C ARG A 78 -8.13 -3.46 5.38
N LEU A 79 -7.70 -4.47 4.62
CA LEU A 79 -8.31 -5.77 4.26
C LEU A 79 -7.60 -6.45 3.04
N SER A 80 -6.39 -6.03 2.63
CA SER A 80 -5.73 -6.53 1.41
C SER A 80 -4.24 -6.87 1.61
N TRP A 81 -3.78 -7.83 0.82
CA TRP A 81 -2.38 -8.25 0.63
C TRP A 81 -1.50 -7.11 0.10
N PRO A 82 -0.17 -7.12 0.35
CA PRO A 82 0.57 -8.14 1.09
C PRO A 82 0.57 -7.94 2.62
N ILE A 83 0.75 -9.03 3.35
CA ILE A 83 0.84 -9.05 4.81
C ILE A 83 2.30 -9.20 5.20
N ILE A 84 2.82 -8.28 6.02
CA ILE A 84 4.20 -8.36 6.50
C ILE A 84 4.17 -8.76 7.97
N THR A 85 4.82 -9.86 8.30
CA THR A 85 4.95 -10.35 9.67
C THR A 85 6.42 -10.32 10.09
N LEU A 86 6.73 -9.63 11.18
CA LEU A 86 8.03 -9.66 11.84
C LEU A 86 7.91 -10.56 13.06
N ARG A 87 8.78 -11.57 13.17
CA ARG A 87 8.82 -12.48 14.32
C ARG A 87 10.03 -12.18 15.18
N PHE A 88 9.81 -12.11 16.48
CA PHE A 88 10.86 -11.93 17.47
C PHE A 88 11.13 -13.26 18.19
N SER A 89 12.41 -13.55 18.43
CA SER A 89 12.83 -14.67 19.27
C SER A 89 12.54 -14.40 20.75
N ASP A 90 12.77 -15.40 21.59
CA ASP A 90 12.66 -15.28 23.05
C ASP A 90 13.64 -14.26 23.65
N ASP A 91 14.75 -13.99 22.95
CA ASP A 91 15.74 -12.97 23.33
C ASP A 91 15.37 -11.55 22.85
N ASP A 92 14.11 -11.34 22.42
CA ASP A 92 13.59 -10.08 21.88
C ASP A 92 14.38 -9.53 20.68
N GLN A 93 14.94 -10.43 19.86
CA GLN A 93 15.60 -10.11 18.60
C GLN A 93 14.74 -10.51 17.40
N LEU A 94 14.82 -9.76 16.30
CA LEU A 94 14.16 -10.07 15.05
C LEU A 94 14.69 -11.39 14.51
N ALA A 95 13.87 -12.43 14.53
CA ALA A 95 14.23 -13.77 14.06
C ALA A 95 13.88 -13.94 12.57
N GLU A 96 12.75 -13.41 12.13
CA GLU A 96 12.22 -13.64 10.79
C GLU A 96 11.41 -12.45 10.27
N VAL A 97 11.50 -12.21 8.96
CA VAL A 97 10.67 -11.25 8.22
C VAL A 97 9.92 -12.02 7.13
N VAL A 98 8.61 -12.21 7.31
CA VAL A 98 7.75 -12.92 6.37
C VAL A 98 6.92 -11.91 5.60
N VAL A 99 7.04 -11.91 4.28
CA VAL A 99 6.18 -11.12 3.37
C VAL A 99 5.30 -12.09 2.62
N ASP A 100 4.06 -12.19 3.05
CA ASP A 100 3.05 -13.08 2.46
C ASP A 100 2.27 -12.27 1.40
N ARG A 101 2.15 -12.84 0.19
CA ARG A 101 1.71 -12.15 -1.04
C ARG A 101 0.39 -12.68 -1.55
#